data_AF-A0AAV4LMV5-F1
#
_entry.id   AF-A0AAV4LMV5-F1
#
_cell.length_a   1.000
_cell.length_b   1.000
_cell.length_c   1.000
_cell.angle_alpha   90.00
_cell.angle_beta   90.00
_cell.angle_gamma   90.00
#
_symmetry.space_group_name_H-M   'P 1'
#
loop_
_entity.id
_entity.type
_entity.pdbx_description
1 polymer ?
#
loop_
_entity_poly.entity_id
_entity_poly.type
_entity_poly.pdbx_seq_one_letter_code
_entity_poly.pdbx_strand_id
1 'polypeptide(L)'
;MNTETQLLPRKRPGRRYQFEPQSVSATFPLVAERVRELVRRDRADLKEAHVESRAARRALFRRLSQAESAFVPPQSLDEIETRAAGLNDQLAILKETERTLQSLLTVVENARRKVANDPPRSFTTEPSASREELEAEQAEERAVLDAMREQRKAAFLAELMERSQAELRRRKQESDRQVRLKWVRDMEERVEENQSLLASDRKLVASGIYRNHQRPHMP
;
A
#
# COMPACT_ATOMS: atom_id res chain seq x y z
N MET A 1 10.49 -30.92 -73.71
CA MET A 1 9.50 -31.74 -72.98
C MET A 1 9.73 -31.49 -71.50
N ASN A 2 8.98 -30.53 -70.94
CA ASN A 2 9.08 -30.13 -69.55
C ASN A 2 8.39 -31.17 -68.68
N THR A 3 9.10 -31.73 -67.70
CA THR A 3 8.47 -32.29 -66.51
C THR A 3 9.25 -31.83 -65.28
N GLU A 4 9.07 -30.56 -64.95
CA GLU A 4 9.26 -30.04 -63.60
C GLU A 4 8.21 -30.70 -62.69
N THR A 5 8.45 -31.94 -62.30
CA THR A 5 7.72 -32.54 -61.17
C THR A 5 8.24 -31.90 -59.90
N GLN A 6 7.57 -30.82 -59.52
CA GLN A 6 7.62 -30.23 -58.18
C GLN A 6 7.49 -31.37 -57.15
N LEU A 7 8.59 -31.65 -56.43
CA LEU A 7 8.62 -32.53 -55.27
C LEU A 7 7.85 -31.86 -54.12
N LEU A 8 6.53 -31.83 -54.22
CA LEU A 8 5.66 -31.45 -53.12
C LEU A 8 5.75 -32.54 -52.05
N PRO A 9 6.18 -32.23 -50.81
CA PRO A 9 6.34 -33.23 -49.77
C PRO A 9 4.96 -33.81 -49.40
N ARG A 10 4.83 -35.14 -49.50
CA ARG A 10 3.61 -35.88 -49.13
C ARG A 10 3.27 -35.62 -47.66
N LYS A 11 2.16 -34.92 -47.42
CA LYS A 11 1.58 -34.73 -46.07
C LYS A 11 1.04 -36.08 -45.57
N ARG A 12 1.75 -36.73 -44.63
CA ARG A 12 1.18 -37.85 -43.87
C ARG A 12 0.32 -37.30 -42.73
N PRO A 13 -0.95 -37.73 -42.58
CA PRO A 13 -1.81 -37.25 -41.50
C PRO A 13 -1.27 -37.70 -40.14
N GLY A 14 -1.25 -36.80 -39.15
CA GLY A 14 -0.92 -37.11 -37.76
C GLY A 14 0.53 -36.83 -37.31
N ARG A 15 1.44 -36.43 -38.20
CA ARG A 15 2.75 -35.89 -37.80
C ARG A 15 2.76 -34.37 -37.96
N ARG A 16 3.03 -33.63 -36.88
CA ARG A 16 3.41 -32.21 -36.97
C ARG A 16 4.56 -32.11 -37.98
N TYR A 17 4.50 -31.14 -38.90
CA TYR A 17 5.54 -30.89 -39.91
C TYR A 17 6.94 -30.99 -39.25
N GLN A 18 7.61 -32.12 -39.40
CA GLN A 18 9.03 -32.25 -39.10
C GLN A 18 9.72 -31.79 -40.36
N PHE A 19 9.93 -30.48 -40.46
CA PHE A 19 10.83 -29.96 -41.47
C PHE A 19 12.18 -30.62 -41.22
N GLU A 20 12.62 -31.46 -42.16
CA GLU A 20 13.93 -32.12 -42.15
C GLU A 20 14.87 -31.34 -43.07
N PRO A 21 15.47 -30.25 -42.59
CA PRO A 21 16.15 -29.30 -43.45
C PRO A 21 17.39 -29.85 -44.14
N GLN A 22 18.01 -30.89 -43.58
CA GLN A 22 19.15 -31.60 -44.18
C GLN A 22 18.76 -32.33 -45.48
N SER A 23 17.50 -32.71 -45.63
CA SER A 23 16.99 -33.34 -46.86
C SER A 23 16.75 -32.34 -48.00
N VAL A 24 16.72 -31.03 -47.70
CA VAL A 24 16.38 -29.96 -48.64
C VAL A 24 17.63 -29.19 -49.11
N SER A 25 18.66 -29.07 -48.26
CA SER A 25 19.95 -28.50 -48.66
C SER A 25 21.11 -29.03 -47.81
N ALA A 26 22.17 -29.47 -48.48
CA ALA A 26 23.41 -29.92 -47.84
C ALA A 26 24.15 -28.79 -47.11
N THR A 27 23.93 -27.52 -47.48
CA THR A 27 24.54 -26.36 -46.83
C THR A 27 23.74 -25.86 -45.62
N PHE A 28 22.55 -26.42 -45.38
CA PHE A 28 21.69 -25.99 -44.30
C PHE A 28 22.35 -26.03 -42.91
N PRO A 29 23.11 -27.08 -42.51
CA PRO A 29 23.74 -27.11 -41.20
C PRO A 29 24.66 -25.90 -40.96
N LEU A 30 25.45 -25.52 -41.98
CA LEU A 30 26.38 -24.39 -41.91
C LEU A 30 25.65 -23.05 -41.79
N VAL A 31 24.59 -22.85 -42.60
CA VAL A 31 23.77 -21.64 -42.54
C VAL A 31 23.02 -21.57 -41.21
N ALA A 32 22.49 -22.69 -40.72
CA ALA A 32 21.79 -22.76 -39.45
C ALA A 32 22.71 -22.47 -38.26
N GLU A 33 23.94 -22.97 -38.27
CA GLU A 33 24.95 -22.63 -37.26
C GLU A 33 25.28 -21.14 -37.27
N ARG A 34 25.52 -20.57 -38.47
CA ARG A 34 25.80 -19.14 -38.59
C ARG A 34 24.65 -18.26 -38.10
N VAL A 35 23.41 -18.61 -38.43
CA VAL A 35 22.22 -17.89 -37.94
C VAL A 35 22.10 -18.03 -36.42
N ARG A 36 22.35 -19.21 -35.84
CA ARG A 36 22.36 -19.39 -34.39
C ARG A 36 23.42 -18.52 -33.71
N GLU A 37 24.61 -18.42 -34.29
CA GLU A 37 25.66 -17.53 -33.79
C GLU A 37 25.24 -16.06 -33.81
N LEU A 38 24.70 -15.58 -34.93
CA LEU A 38 24.22 -14.21 -35.06
C LEU A 38 23.11 -13.92 -34.04
N VAL A 39 22.10 -14.79 -33.95
CA VAL A 39 21.02 -14.65 -32.98
C VAL A 39 21.54 -14.67 -31.54
N ARG A 40 22.57 -15.47 -31.23
CA ARG A 40 23.19 -15.47 -29.89
C ARG A 40 23.88 -14.15 -29.59
N ARG A 41 24.59 -13.57 -30.57
CA ARG A 41 25.24 -12.25 -30.44
C ARG A 41 24.21 -11.15 -30.28
N ASP A 42 23.23 -11.06 -31.17
CA ASP A 42 22.16 -10.05 -31.09
C ASP A 42 21.41 -10.12 -29.76
N ARG A 43 21.17 -11.33 -29.23
CA ARG A 43 20.58 -11.51 -27.90
C ARG A 43 21.49 -11.09 -26.76
N ALA A 44 22.80 -11.22 -26.89
CA ALA A 44 23.76 -10.75 -25.89
C ALA A 44 23.80 -9.22 -25.91
N ASP A 45 23.90 -8.62 -27.09
CA ASP A 45 23.94 -7.18 -27.30
C ASP A 45 22.65 -6.50 -26.81
N LEU A 46 21.48 -7.07 -27.11
CA LEU A 46 20.20 -6.60 -26.58
C LEU A 46 20.09 -6.71 -25.06
N LYS A 47 20.71 -7.75 -24.46
CA LYS A 47 20.74 -7.89 -23.01
C LYS A 47 21.63 -6.83 -22.38
N GLU A 48 22.78 -6.55 -22.97
CA GLU A 48 23.72 -5.52 -22.51
C GLU A 48 23.13 -4.11 -22.66
N ALA A 49 22.55 -3.80 -23.82
CA ALA A 49 21.89 -2.52 -24.10
C ALA A 49 20.76 -2.17 -23.11
N HIS A 50 20.14 -3.19 -22.49
CA HIS A 50 19.03 -3.00 -21.55
C HIS A 50 19.34 -3.49 -20.12
N VAL A 51 20.61 -3.54 -19.71
CA VAL A 51 20.99 -3.95 -18.35
C VAL A 51 20.25 -3.15 -17.28
N GLU A 52 20.22 -1.82 -17.41
CA GLU A 52 19.58 -0.94 -16.43
C GLU A 52 18.07 -1.13 -16.38
N SER A 53 17.41 -1.20 -17.54
CA SER A 53 15.97 -1.46 -17.62
C SER A 53 15.59 -2.82 -17.02
N ARG A 54 16.41 -3.86 -17.26
CA ARG A 54 16.22 -5.18 -16.66
C ARG A 54 16.45 -5.17 -15.15
N ALA A 55 17.46 -4.44 -14.68
CA ALA A 55 17.73 -4.29 -13.25
C ALA A 55 16.57 -3.57 -12.55
N ALA A 56 16.08 -2.46 -13.13
CA ALA A 56 14.92 -1.73 -12.65
C ALA A 56 13.66 -2.60 -12.61
N ARG A 57 13.38 -3.36 -13.68
CA ARG A 57 12.24 -4.28 -13.73
C ARG A 57 12.34 -5.38 -12.68
N ARG A 58 13.53 -5.95 -12.45
CA ARG A 58 13.76 -6.94 -11.39
C ARG A 58 13.58 -6.34 -10.00
N ALA A 59 14.08 -5.13 -9.77
CA ALA A 59 13.90 -4.43 -8.50
C ALA A 59 12.41 -4.15 -8.23
N LEU A 60 11.67 -3.69 -9.26
CA LEU A 60 10.23 -3.48 -9.18
C LEU A 60 9.49 -4.79 -8.89
N PHE A 61 9.84 -5.87 -9.58
CA PHE A 61 9.25 -7.19 -9.31
C PHE A 61 9.51 -7.65 -7.87
N ARG A 62 10.74 -7.51 -7.37
CA ARG A 62 11.06 -7.85 -5.98
C ARG A 62 10.23 -7.03 -4.98
N ARG A 63 10.07 -5.72 -5.21
CA ARG A 63 9.25 -4.86 -4.37
C ARG A 63 7.77 -5.27 -4.40
N LEU A 64 7.25 -5.60 -5.58
CA LEU A 64 5.88 -6.09 -5.72
C LEU A 64 5.68 -7.43 -5.02
N SER A 65 6.59 -8.39 -5.18
CA SER A 65 6.49 -9.68 -4.49
C SER A 65 6.58 -9.53 -2.96
N GLN A 66 7.40 -8.59 -2.47
CA GLN A 66 7.45 -8.28 -1.04
C GLN A 66 6.12 -7.66 -0.57
N ALA A 67 5.58 -6.69 -1.31
CA ALA A 67 4.30 -6.06 -1.00
C ALA A 67 3.15 -7.07 -1.01
N GLU A 68 3.13 -8.00 -1.98
CA GLU A 68 2.17 -9.08 -2.07
C GLU A 68 2.29 -10.05 -0.89
N SER A 69 3.52 -10.44 -0.50
CA SER A 69 3.74 -11.32 0.65
C SER A 69 3.33 -10.70 1.98
N ALA A 70 3.39 -9.36 2.08
CA ALA A 70 2.96 -8.61 3.26
C ALA A 70 1.49 -8.17 3.18
N PHE A 71 0.80 -8.43 2.07
CA PHE A 71 -0.57 -8.01 1.86
C PHE A 71 -1.51 -8.89 2.65
N VAL A 72 -2.14 -8.31 3.67
CA VAL A 72 -3.25 -8.93 4.38
C VAL A 72 -4.55 -8.42 3.75
N PRO A 73 -5.31 -9.27 3.03
CA PRO A 73 -6.56 -8.85 2.42
C PRO A 73 -7.53 -8.36 3.49
N PRO A 74 -8.28 -7.27 3.23
CA PRO A 74 -9.30 -6.80 4.15
C PRO A 74 -10.43 -7.83 4.24
N GLN A 75 -10.93 -8.06 5.45
CA GLN A 75 -11.96 -9.06 5.73
C GLN A 75 -13.37 -8.47 5.65
N SER A 76 -13.50 -7.15 5.70
CA SER A 76 -14.80 -6.44 5.63
C SER A 76 -14.68 -5.08 4.95
N LEU A 77 -15.83 -4.53 4.53
CA LEU A 77 -15.91 -3.18 3.96
C LEU A 77 -15.56 -2.10 5.00
N ASP A 78 -15.96 -2.28 6.26
CA ASP A 78 -15.61 -1.37 7.36
C ASP A 78 -14.09 -1.32 7.60
N GLU A 79 -13.40 -2.44 7.41
CA GLU A 79 -11.94 -2.48 7.49
C GLU A 79 -11.28 -1.72 6.33
N ILE A 80 -11.89 -1.74 5.14
CA ILE A 80 -11.42 -0.94 4.00
C ILE A 80 -11.56 0.55 4.30
N GLU A 81 -12.71 0.97 4.84
CA GLU A 81 -12.97 2.37 5.19
C GLU A 81 -11.98 2.88 6.24
N THR A 82 -11.75 2.09 7.30
CA THR A 82 -10.78 2.45 8.36
C THR A 82 -9.34 2.48 7.85
N ARG A 83 -8.93 1.52 7.02
CA ARG A 83 -7.60 1.55 6.36
C ARG A 83 -7.45 2.75 5.43
N ALA A 84 -8.49 3.10 4.66
CA ALA A 84 -8.48 4.26 3.77
C ALA A 84 -8.39 5.58 4.55
N ALA A 85 -9.15 5.71 5.65
CA ALA A 85 -9.05 6.86 6.55
C ALA A 85 -7.63 6.99 7.14
N GLY A 86 -7.06 5.90 7.65
CA GLY A 86 -5.69 5.89 8.18
C GLY A 86 -4.63 6.25 7.13
N LEU A 87 -4.77 5.79 5.89
CA LEU A 87 -3.89 6.20 4.79
C LEU A 87 -4.01 7.69 4.46
N ASN A 88 -5.23 8.23 4.47
CA ASN A 88 -5.44 9.66 4.25
C ASN A 88 -4.81 10.51 5.35
N ASP A 89 -4.92 10.09 6.62
CA ASP A 89 -4.28 10.76 7.74
C ASP A 89 -2.75 10.74 7.60
N GLN A 90 -2.16 9.60 7.26
CA GLN A 90 -0.72 9.49 7.00
C GLN A 90 -0.28 10.40 5.85
N LEU A 91 -1.07 10.48 4.78
CA LEU A 91 -0.77 11.31 3.62
C LEU A 91 -0.90 12.80 3.94
N ALA A 92 -1.85 13.18 4.80
CA ALA A 92 -1.98 14.54 5.32
C ALA A 92 -0.75 14.93 6.15
N ILE A 93 -0.32 14.06 7.08
CA ILE A 93 0.89 14.25 7.89
C ILE A 93 2.12 14.41 6.97
N LEU A 94 2.29 13.52 5.99
CA LEU A 94 3.41 13.61 5.05
C LEU A 94 3.44 14.95 4.30
N LYS A 95 2.29 15.41 3.78
CA LYS A 95 2.21 16.71 3.09
C LYS A 95 2.50 17.88 4.01
N GLU A 96 2.05 17.84 5.26
CA GLU A 96 2.35 18.87 6.24
C GLU A 96 3.86 18.89 6.58
N THR A 97 4.46 17.72 6.77
CA THR A 97 5.91 17.61 6.99
C THR A 97 6.71 18.10 5.79
N GLU A 98 6.29 17.80 4.56
CA GLU A 98 6.94 18.30 3.36
C GLU A 98 6.87 19.84 3.28
N ARG A 99 5.69 20.42 3.53
CA ARG A 99 5.51 21.89 3.54
C ARG A 99 6.35 22.57 4.61
N THR A 100 6.41 22.00 5.81
CA THR A 100 7.23 22.54 6.90
C THR A 100 8.73 22.45 6.58
N LEU A 101 9.19 21.34 5.99
CA LEU A 101 10.57 21.21 5.53
C LEU A 101 10.92 22.19 4.39
N GLN A 102 10.02 22.37 3.43
CA GLN A 102 10.20 23.37 2.36
C GLN A 102 10.26 24.79 2.93
N SER A 103 9.39 25.13 3.88
CA SER A 103 9.44 26.41 4.58
C SER A 103 10.79 26.62 5.29
N LEU A 104 11.25 25.63 6.04
CA LEU A 104 12.57 25.67 6.69
C LEU A 104 13.71 25.85 5.68
N LEU A 105 13.67 25.14 4.55
CA LEU A 105 14.67 25.29 3.49
C LEU A 105 14.71 26.74 2.98
N THR A 106 13.56 27.35 2.72
CA THR A 106 13.51 28.75 2.26
C THR A 106 14.06 29.73 3.30
N VAL A 107 13.80 29.50 4.60
CA VAL A 107 14.36 30.31 5.69
C VAL A 107 15.88 30.19 5.72
N VAL A 108 16.41 28.98 5.60
CA VAL A 108 17.86 28.72 5.59
C VAL A 108 18.52 29.33 4.35
N GLU A 109 17.91 29.19 3.17
CA GLU A 109 18.41 29.81 1.93
C GLU A 109 18.40 31.34 2.01
N ASN A 110 17.34 31.93 2.56
CA ASN A 110 17.26 33.37 2.77
C ASN A 110 18.32 33.86 3.78
N ALA A 111 18.55 33.12 4.88
CA ALA A 111 19.60 33.43 5.83
C ALA A 111 20.99 33.36 5.19
N ARG A 112 21.26 32.32 4.38
CA ARG A 112 22.52 32.20 3.61
C ARG A 112 22.71 33.33 2.61
N ARG A 113 21.67 33.73 1.89
CA ARG A 113 21.71 34.85 0.93
C ARG A 113 21.93 36.19 1.64
N LYS A 114 21.33 36.41 2.81
CA LYS A 114 21.58 37.61 3.63
C LYS A 114 23.04 37.70 4.04
N VAL A 115 23.62 36.61 4.56
CA VAL A 115 25.04 36.55 4.93
C VAL A 115 25.97 36.78 3.72
N ALA A 116 25.59 36.28 2.53
CA ALA A 116 26.39 36.46 1.32
C ALA A 116 26.30 37.88 0.71
N ASN A 117 25.19 38.58 0.95
CA ASN A 117 24.94 39.94 0.43
C ASN A 117 25.29 41.04 1.44
N ASP A 118 25.62 40.69 2.68
CA ASP A 118 26.15 41.67 3.63
C ASP A 118 27.51 42.16 3.12
N PRO A 119 27.72 43.49 2.97
CA PRO A 119 29.04 44.02 2.67
C PRO A 119 30.01 43.59 3.77
N PRO A 120 31.33 43.46 3.48
CA PRO A 120 32.30 43.18 4.54
C PRO A 120 32.12 44.24 5.62
N ARG A 121 31.65 43.83 6.80
CA ARG A 121 31.45 44.73 7.93
C ARG A 121 32.78 45.43 8.18
N SER A 122 32.86 46.71 7.84
CA SER A 122 33.89 47.58 8.41
C SER A 122 33.70 47.49 9.92
N PHE A 123 34.74 47.06 10.62
CA PHE A 123 34.76 47.00 12.08
C PHE A 123 34.27 48.36 12.64
N THR A 124 33.01 48.42 13.07
CA THR A 124 32.47 49.54 13.83
C THR A 124 32.55 49.17 15.30
N THR A 125 33.35 49.92 16.04
CA THR A 125 33.58 49.77 17.49
C THR A 125 32.46 50.38 18.33
N GLU A 126 31.22 50.33 17.85
CA GLU A 126 30.06 50.62 18.70
C GLU A 126 29.36 49.30 19.01
N PRO A 127 29.23 48.92 20.29
CA PRO A 127 28.62 47.66 20.67
C PRO A 127 27.12 47.75 20.40
N SER A 128 26.67 47.19 19.28
CA SER A 128 25.26 46.91 19.03
C SER A 128 24.80 45.82 20.00
N ALA A 129 24.09 46.23 21.04
CA ALA A 129 23.57 45.42 22.15
C ALA A 129 24.64 44.64 22.94
N SER A 130 24.57 44.73 24.27
CA SER A 130 25.39 43.89 25.13
C SER A 130 25.05 42.41 24.87
N ARG A 131 26.03 41.52 25.04
CA ARG A 131 25.83 40.08 24.86
C ARG A 131 24.68 39.54 25.73
N GLU A 132 24.43 40.18 26.87
CA GLU A 132 23.32 39.88 27.78
C GLU A 132 21.95 40.25 27.19
N GLU A 133 21.83 41.38 26.48
CA GLU A 133 20.58 41.79 25.82
C GLU A 133 20.20 40.84 24.67
N LEU A 134 21.18 40.39 23.88
CA LEU A 134 20.96 39.41 22.81
C LEU A 134 20.57 38.02 23.36
N GLU A 135 21.14 37.62 24.49
CA GLU A 135 20.78 36.36 25.15
C GLU A 135 19.38 36.45 25.79
N ALA A 136 18.98 37.61 26.29
CA ALA A 136 17.63 37.87 26.82
C ALA A 136 16.56 37.84 25.72
N GLU A 137 16.77 38.51 24.59
CA GLU A 137 15.85 38.48 23.45
C GLU A 137 15.67 37.05 22.90
N GLN A 138 16.76 36.28 22.78
CA GLN A 138 16.69 34.88 22.36
C GLN A 138 15.96 33.98 23.37
N ALA A 139 16.07 34.28 24.67
CA ALA A 139 15.34 33.55 25.71
C ALA A 139 13.84 33.85 25.65
N GLU A 140 13.45 35.11 25.42
CA GLU A 140 12.06 35.51 25.23
C GLU A 140 11.45 34.89 23.96
N GLU A 141 12.16 34.92 22.83
CA GLU A 141 11.71 34.27 21.59
C GLU A 141 11.50 32.76 21.80
N ARG A 142 12.41 32.09 22.50
CA ARG A 142 12.27 30.66 22.85
C ARG A 142 11.06 30.41 23.75
N ALA A 143 10.85 31.25 24.75
CA ALA A 143 9.70 31.13 25.65
C ALA A 143 8.37 31.30 24.90
N VAL A 144 8.27 32.24 23.96
CA VAL A 144 7.08 32.43 23.12
C VAL A 144 6.85 31.22 22.20
N LEU A 145 7.91 30.68 21.60
CA LEU A 145 7.81 29.48 20.75
C LEU A 145 7.37 28.25 21.54
N ASP A 146 7.88 28.06 22.75
CA ASP A 146 7.49 26.94 23.61
C ASP A 146 6.05 27.10 24.13
N ALA A 147 5.62 28.31 24.47
CA ALA A 147 4.21 28.59 24.80
C ALA A 147 3.26 28.27 23.63
N MET A 148 3.63 28.64 22.40
CA MET A 148 2.88 28.32 21.18
C MET A 148 2.82 26.80 20.92
N ARG A 149 3.91 26.07 21.20
CA ARG A 149 3.93 24.60 21.10
C ARG A 149 3.00 23.95 22.11
N GLU A 150 3.02 24.40 23.37
CA GLU A 150 2.13 23.86 24.40
C GLU A 150 0.65 24.16 24.10
N GLN A 151 0.32 25.35 23.58
CA GLN A 151 -1.04 25.64 23.13
C GLN A 151 -1.49 24.71 21.99
N ARG A 152 -0.62 24.46 21.00
CA ARG A 152 -0.95 23.52 19.90
C ARG A 152 -1.10 22.08 20.41
N LYS A 153 -0.25 21.63 21.33
CA LYS A 153 -0.39 20.31 21.97
C LYS A 153 -1.71 20.19 22.72
N ALA A 154 -2.08 21.21 23.50
CA ALA A 154 -3.32 21.22 24.25
C ALA A 154 -4.55 21.17 23.32
N ALA A 155 -4.55 21.96 22.24
CA ALA A 155 -5.62 21.96 21.24
C ALA A 155 -5.74 20.59 20.54
N PHE A 156 -4.60 20.01 20.14
CA PHE A 156 -4.57 18.68 19.53
C PHE A 156 -5.09 17.58 20.47
N LEU A 157 -4.69 17.60 21.75
CA LEU A 157 -5.17 16.63 22.73
C LEU A 157 -6.67 16.77 22.99
N ALA A 158 -7.18 18.00 23.05
CA ALA A 158 -8.62 18.24 23.20
C ALA A 158 -9.41 17.67 22.01
N GLU A 159 -8.94 17.93 20.79
CA GLU A 159 -9.57 17.40 19.57
C GLU A 159 -9.50 15.86 19.50
N LEU A 160 -8.36 15.27 19.87
CA LEU A 160 -8.19 13.82 19.93
C LEU A 160 -9.14 13.19 20.95
N MET A 161 -9.29 13.81 22.13
CA MET A 161 -10.22 13.34 23.16
C MET A 161 -11.67 13.43 22.69
N GLU A 162 -12.05 14.51 22.00
CA GLU A 162 -13.40 14.66 21.45
C GLU A 162 -13.71 13.59 20.40
N ARG A 163 -12.78 13.34 19.46
CA ARG A 163 -12.89 12.27 18.46
C ARG A 163 -13.01 10.89 19.11
N SER A 164 -12.19 10.61 20.11
CA SER A 164 -12.23 9.34 20.87
C SER A 164 -13.57 9.14 21.59
N GLN A 165 -14.09 10.18 22.24
CA GLN A 165 -15.39 10.12 22.90
C GLN A 165 -16.54 9.93 21.90
N ALA A 166 -16.48 10.59 20.74
CA ALA A 166 -17.46 10.41 19.67
C ALA A 166 -17.45 8.96 19.15
N GLU A 167 -16.26 8.37 18.96
CA GLU A 167 -16.12 6.99 18.52
C GLU A 167 -16.64 5.99 19.57
N LEU A 168 -16.33 6.20 20.86
CA LEU A 168 -16.87 5.38 21.94
C LEU A 168 -18.40 5.43 22.00
N ARG A 169 -19.01 6.61 21.80
CA ARG A 169 -20.47 6.76 21.72
C ARG A 169 -21.03 5.99 20.52
N ARG A 170 -20.38 6.08 19.35
CA ARG A 170 -20.78 5.33 18.14
C ARG A 170 -20.72 3.82 18.38
N ARG A 171 -19.62 3.31 18.94
CA ARG A 171 -19.47 1.87 19.26
C ARG A 171 -20.53 1.40 20.26
N LYS A 172 -20.84 2.21 21.27
CA LYS A 172 -21.90 1.90 22.23
C LYS A 172 -23.27 1.83 21.56
N GLN A 173 -23.62 2.79 20.71
CA GLN A 173 -24.88 2.79 19.97
C GLN A 173 -25.01 1.56 19.05
N GLU A 174 -23.92 1.18 18.38
CA GLU A 174 -23.90 -0.02 17.52
C GLU A 174 -24.07 -1.30 18.34
N SER A 175 -23.36 -1.41 19.47
CA SER A 175 -23.53 -2.52 20.40
C SER A 175 -24.98 -2.61 20.93
N ASP A 176 -25.56 -1.49 21.34
CA ASP A 176 -26.95 -1.43 21.82
C ASP A 176 -27.93 -1.83 20.70
N ARG A 177 -27.65 -1.45 19.45
CA ARG A 177 -28.44 -1.86 18.28
C ARG A 177 -28.34 -3.37 18.05
N GLN A 178 -27.16 -3.96 18.11
CA GLN A 178 -26.96 -5.40 17.97
C GLN A 178 -27.68 -6.19 19.07
N VAL A 179 -27.60 -5.73 20.32
CA VAL A 179 -28.33 -6.34 21.45
C VAL A 179 -29.84 -6.28 21.20
N ARG A 180 -30.37 -5.16 20.72
CA ARG A 180 -31.80 -5.03 20.37
C ARG A 180 -32.20 -5.97 19.24
N LEU A 181 -31.42 -6.05 18.16
CA LEU A 181 -31.69 -6.95 17.04
C LEU A 181 -31.68 -8.41 17.48
N LYS A 182 -30.72 -8.80 18.32
CA LYS A 182 -30.69 -10.14 18.91
C LYS A 182 -31.92 -10.40 19.78
N TRP A 183 -32.31 -9.45 20.62
CA TRP A 183 -33.49 -9.60 21.47
C TRP A 183 -34.78 -9.78 20.64
N VAL A 184 -34.93 -9.02 19.55
CA VAL A 184 -36.07 -9.19 18.62
C VAL A 184 -36.05 -10.58 17.99
N ARG A 185 -34.89 -11.01 17.47
CA ARG A 185 -34.72 -12.34 16.87
C ARG A 185 -35.00 -13.47 17.87
N ASP A 186 -34.48 -13.38 19.09
CA ASP A 186 -34.73 -14.36 20.16
C ASP A 186 -36.22 -14.43 20.51
N MET A 187 -36.97 -13.32 20.42
CA MET A 187 -38.41 -13.29 20.63
C MET A 187 -39.17 -13.92 19.46
N GLU A 188 -38.78 -13.63 18.21
CA GLU A 188 -39.33 -14.25 17.01
C GLU A 188 -39.11 -15.77 17.01
N GLU A 189 -37.88 -16.23 17.29
CA GLU A 189 -37.55 -17.66 17.40
C GLU A 189 -38.39 -18.35 18.48
N ARG A 190 -38.60 -17.71 19.64
CA ARG A 190 -39.50 -18.26 20.69
C ARG A 190 -40.96 -18.34 20.24
N VAL A 191 -41.44 -17.39 19.44
CA VAL A 191 -42.81 -17.43 18.90
C VAL A 191 -42.93 -18.54 17.86
N GLU A 192 -41.96 -18.68 16.96
CA GLU A 192 -41.91 -19.75 15.96
C GLU A 192 -41.82 -21.13 16.60
N GLU A 193 -40.95 -21.33 17.60
CA GLU A 193 -40.86 -22.57 18.38
C GLU A 193 -42.20 -22.91 19.07
N ASN A 194 -42.90 -21.90 19.59
CA ASN A 194 -44.20 -22.09 20.22
C ASN A 194 -45.33 -22.42 19.24
N GLN A 195 -45.20 -22.07 17.96
CA GLN A 195 -46.18 -22.38 16.92
C GLN A 195 -45.88 -23.69 16.19
N SER A 196 -44.60 -24.00 15.98
CA SER A 196 -44.14 -25.13 15.15
C SER A 196 -43.90 -26.42 15.92
N LEU A 197 -43.55 -26.35 17.21
CA LEU A 197 -43.18 -27.54 18.00
C LEU A 197 -44.35 -28.08 18.83
N LEU A 198 -44.55 -29.40 18.76
CA LEU A 198 -45.43 -30.14 19.67
C LEU A 198 -44.85 -30.12 21.10
N ALA A 199 -45.71 -30.33 22.11
CA ALA A 199 -45.29 -30.29 23.52
C ALA A 199 -44.19 -31.33 23.86
N SER A 200 -44.12 -32.44 23.13
CA SER A 200 -43.05 -33.44 23.24
C SER A 200 -41.70 -32.91 22.75
N ASP A 201 -41.68 -32.15 21.66
CA ASP A 201 -40.46 -31.64 21.04
C ASP A 201 -39.84 -30.51 21.87
N ARG A 202 -40.68 -29.71 22.54
CA ARG A 202 -40.22 -28.68 23.50
C ARG A 202 -39.45 -29.27 24.68
N LYS A 203 -39.87 -30.44 25.18
CA LYS A 203 -39.16 -31.15 26.25
C LYS A 203 -37.79 -31.64 25.78
N LEU A 204 -37.70 -32.09 24.53
CA LEU A 204 -36.44 -32.53 23.92
C LEU A 204 -35.47 -31.36 23.67
N VAL A 205 -35.97 -30.20 23.22
CA VAL A 205 -35.17 -28.97 23.08
C VAL A 205 -34.68 -28.46 24.44
N ALA A 206 -35.56 -28.40 25.45
CA ALA A 206 -35.20 -27.97 26.81
C ALA A 206 -34.16 -28.89 27.48
N SER A 207 -34.20 -30.19 27.17
CA SER A 207 -33.20 -31.17 27.64
C SER A 207 -31.84 -31.06 26.93
N GLY A 208 -31.70 -30.14 25.96
CA GLY A 208 -30.44 -29.88 25.25
C GLY A 208 -30.07 -30.89 24.17
N ILE A 209 -30.87 -31.94 23.97
CA ILE A 209 -30.60 -33.03 23.02
C ILE A 209 -30.52 -32.52 21.56
N TYR A 210 -31.33 -31.51 21.20
CA TYR A 210 -31.33 -30.92 19.85
C TYR A 210 -30.18 -29.94 19.56
N ARG A 211 -29.50 -29.40 20.58
CA ARG A 211 -28.42 -28.40 20.36
C ARG A 211 -27.16 -28.98 19.70
N ASN A 212 -27.01 -30.31 19.68
CA ASN A 212 -25.86 -30.99 19.07
C ASN A 212 -26.02 -31.30 17.57
N HIS A 213 -27.13 -30.93 16.93
CA HIS A 213 -27.36 -31.18 15.50
C HIS A 213 -27.37 -29.92 14.62
N GLN A 214 -27.30 -28.73 15.20
CA GLN A 214 -26.93 -27.54 14.44
C GLN A 214 -25.40 -27.54 14.30
N ARG A 215 -24.93 -27.79 13.07
CA ARG A 215 -23.50 -27.80 12.72
C ARG A 215 -22.80 -26.57 13.31
N PRO A 216 -21.55 -26.68 13.80
CA PRO A 216 -20.78 -25.50 14.14
C PRO A 216 -20.60 -24.70 12.85
N HIS A 217 -21.15 -23.49 12.83
CA HIS A 217 -20.75 -22.48 11.86
C HIS A 217 -19.27 -22.21 12.14
N MET A 218 -18.41 -22.76 11.28
CA MET A 218 -16.97 -22.45 11.24
C MET A 218 -16.80 -20.95 10.97
N PRO A 219 -15.69 -20.36 11.46
CA PRO A 219 -15.56 -18.93 11.79
C PRO A 219 -15.72 -17.98 10.61
#